data_AF-A0A430SH34-F1
#
_entry.id   AF-A0A430SH34-F1
#
_cell.length_a   1.000
_cell.length_b   1.000
_cell.length_c   1.000
_cell.angle_alpha   90.00
_cell.angle_beta   90.00
_cell.angle_gamma   90.00
#
_symmetry.space_group_name_H-M   'P 1'
#
loop_
_entity.id
_entity.type
_entity.pdbx_description
1 polymer ?
#
loop_
_entity_poly.entity_id
_entity_poly.type
_entity_poly.pdbx_seq_one_letter_code
_entity_poly.pdbx_strand_id
1 'polypeptide(L)'
;MTQAQAFALLVRRITLNRQGTEAQVFLGYPGEEGFLYLRSDGFAHFAQGLAREEVVDFLLGKGYVTLRFQDGSTLTLSRRFGQLAKSLGP
;
A
#
# COMPACT_ATOMS: atom_id res chain seq x y z
N MET A 1 9.71 -12.68 9.27
CA MET A 1 9.38 -11.43 8.57
C MET A 1 7.89 -11.45 8.32
N THR A 2 7.15 -10.41 8.70
CA THR A 2 5.70 -10.35 8.45
C THR A 2 5.39 -9.99 7.00
N GLN A 3 4.17 -10.25 6.52
CA GLN A 3 3.71 -9.85 5.19
C GLN A 3 3.82 -8.33 5.00
N ALA A 4 3.43 -7.53 6.02
CA ALA A 4 3.61 -6.08 5.99
C ALA A 4 5.09 -5.67 5.82
N GLN A 5 6.02 -6.37 6.48
CA GLN A 5 7.46 -6.11 6.33
C GLN A 5 7.96 -6.45 4.93
N ALA A 6 7.58 -7.61 4.39
CA ALA A 6 7.95 -8.04 3.05
C ALA A 6 7.41 -7.05 2.00
N PHE A 7 6.13 -6.69 2.12
CA PHE A 7 5.49 -5.72 1.26
C PHE A 7 6.15 -4.34 1.34
N ALA A 8 6.51 -3.88 2.54
CA ALA A 8 7.17 -2.60 2.74
C ALA A 8 8.49 -2.49 1.98
N LEU A 9 9.23 -3.59 1.76
CA LEU A 9 10.45 -3.58 0.95
C LEU A 9 10.18 -3.34 -0.54
N LEU A 10 9.01 -3.76 -1.03
CA LEU A 10 8.61 -3.59 -2.43
C LEU A 10 8.13 -2.16 -2.71
N VAL A 11 7.55 -1.46 -1.72
CA VAL A 11 6.98 -0.12 -1.93
C VAL A 11 8.06 0.91 -2.28
N ARG A 12 7.94 1.50 -3.47
CA ARG A 12 8.83 2.56 -3.97
C ARG A 12 8.27 3.96 -3.78
N ARG A 13 6.98 4.14 -4.06
CA ARG A 13 6.30 5.43 -3.93
C ARG A 13 4.80 5.23 -3.70
N ILE A 14 4.13 6.26 -3.20
CA ILE A 14 2.67 6.32 -3.12
C ILE A 14 2.15 7.61 -3.73
N THR A 15 1.00 7.54 -4.38
CA THR A 15 0.22 8.71 -4.80
C THR A 15 -1.13 8.63 -4.10
N LEU A 16 -1.52 9.73 -3.47
CA LEU A 16 -2.78 9.86 -2.74
C LEU A 16 -3.52 11.03 -3.35
N ASN A 17 -4.82 10.87 -3.57
CA ASN A 17 -5.61 12.01 -4.00
C ASN A 17 -5.84 12.98 -2.82
N ARG A 18 -6.17 14.24 -3.11
CA ARG A 18 -6.37 15.28 -2.07
C ARG A 18 -7.57 14.97 -1.16
N GLN A 19 -8.51 14.18 -1.62
CA GLN A 19 -9.73 13.83 -0.90
C GLN A 19 -9.51 12.67 0.08
N GLY A 20 -8.40 11.94 -0.01
CA GLY A 20 -8.17 10.73 0.77
C GLY A 20 -9.10 9.58 0.40
N THR A 21 -9.61 9.57 -0.83
CA THR A 21 -10.54 8.56 -1.36
C THR A 21 -9.89 7.60 -2.34
N GLU A 22 -8.66 7.88 -2.78
CA GLU A 22 -7.92 7.03 -3.69
C GLU A 22 -6.42 6.99 -3.34
N ALA A 23 -5.81 5.82 -3.54
CA ALA A 23 -4.37 5.62 -3.43
C ALA A 23 -3.82 4.77 -4.57
N GLN A 24 -2.62 5.09 -5.03
CA GLN A 24 -1.78 4.23 -5.86
C GLN A 24 -0.49 3.94 -5.10
N VAL A 25 -0.23 2.66 -4.85
CA VAL A 25 1.00 2.17 -4.20
C VAL A 25 1.85 1.51 -5.27
N PHE A 26 3.00 2.07 -5.55
CA PHE A 26 3.91 1.57 -6.59
C PHE A 26 4.94 0.64 -5.98
N LEU A 27 5.10 -0.51 -6.63
CA LEU A 27 5.91 -1.62 -6.16
C LEU A 27 7.01 -1.89 -7.18
N GLY A 28 8.22 -2.15 -6.70
CA GLY A 28 9.34 -2.58 -7.53
C GLY A 28 9.64 -4.05 -7.31
N TYR A 29 9.47 -4.86 -8.36
CA TYR A 29 9.88 -6.26 -8.40
C TYR A 29 11.16 -6.40 -9.23
N PRO A 30 11.94 -7.49 -9.07
CA PRO A 30 13.07 -7.75 -9.97
C PRO A 30 12.59 -7.86 -11.43
N GLY A 31 12.94 -6.86 -12.25
CA GLY A 31 12.62 -6.83 -13.68
C GLY A 31 11.23 -6.28 -14.05
N GLU A 32 10.38 -5.94 -13.07
CA GLU A 32 9.01 -5.46 -13.32
C GLU A 32 8.60 -4.34 -12.35
N GLU A 33 7.79 -3.39 -12.83
CA GLU A 33 7.11 -2.41 -11.99
C GLU A 33 5.62 -2.76 -11.90
N GLY A 34 5.06 -2.70 -10.70
CA GLY A 34 3.64 -2.94 -10.47
C GLY A 34 3.01 -1.83 -9.65
N PHE A 35 1.68 -1.78 -9.61
CA PHE A 35 0.97 -0.91 -8.68
C PHE A 35 -0.33 -1.50 -8.16
N LEU A 36 -0.63 -1.16 -6.91
CA LEU A 36 -1.90 -1.38 -6.25
C LEU A 36 -2.70 -0.08 -6.26
N TYR A 37 -3.87 -0.10 -6.88
CA TYR A 37 -4.82 1.00 -6.88
C TYR A 37 -5.98 0.70 -5.94
N LEU A 38 -6.29 1.65 -5.06
CA LEU A 38 -7.24 1.53 -3.97
C LEU A 38 -8.22 2.70 -4.01
N ARG A 39 -9.49 2.44 -3.72
CA ARG A 39 -10.53 3.47 -3.60
C ARG A 39 -11.37 3.25 -2.34
N SER A 40 -11.90 4.32 -1.78
CA SER A 40 -12.60 4.30 -0.49
C SER A 40 -13.92 3.52 -0.48
N ASP A 41 -14.45 3.16 -1.64
CA ASP A 41 -15.62 2.29 -1.79
C ASP A 41 -15.28 0.79 -1.66
N GLY A 42 -14.06 0.46 -1.22
CA GLY A 42 -13.58 -0.91 -1.07
C GLY A 42 -13.00 -1.50 -2.35
N PHE A 43 -12.93 -0.73 -3.44
CA PHE A 43 -12.30 -1.21 -4.66
C PHE A 43 -10.78 -1.29 -4.49
N ALA A 44 -10.24 -2.48 -4.77
CA ALA A 44 -8.82 -2.74 -4.88
C ALA A 44 -8.53 -3.42 -6.22
N HIS A 45 -7.62 -2.84 -7.00
CA HIS A 45 -7.17 -3.40 -8.26
C HIS A 45 -5.65 -3.45 -8.30
N PHE A 46 -5.13 -4.59 -8.74
CA PHE A 46 -3.72 -4.78 -8.91
C PHE A 46 -3.38 -4.84 -10.39
N ALA A 47 -2.59 -3.88 -10.85
CA ALA A 47 -2.35 -3.70 -12.27
C ALA A 47 -1.23 -4.61 -12.82
N GLN A 48 -0.37 -5.21 -11.97
CA GLN A 48 0.71 -6.12 -12.39
C GLN A 48 1.43 -6.79 -11.19
N GLY A 49 1.33 -8.13 -11.03
CA GLY A 49 2.09 -8.99 -10.07
C GLY A 49 1.32 -9.55 -8.82
N LEU A 50 2.06 -9.99 -7.79
CA LEU A 50 1.64 -10.86 -6.66
C LEU A 50 0.87 -10.23 -5.48
N ALA A 51 0.75 -8.91 -5.37
CA ALA A 51 0.23 -8.25 -4.14
C ALA A 51 -1.23 -8.59 -3.76
N ARG A 52 -1.99 -9.16 -4.68
CA ARG A 52 -3.43 -9.43 -4.49
C ARG A 52 -3.71 -10.52 -3.46
N GLU A 53 -2.75 -11.39 -3.19
CA GLU A 53 -2.97 -12.55 -2.31
C GLU A 53 -2.74 -12.21 -0.83
N GLU A 54 -2.00 -11.16 -0.51
CA GLU A 54 -1.56 -10.90 0.87
C GLU A 54 -2.37 -9.79 1.57
N VAL A 55 -2.87 -8.79 0.83
CA VAL A 55 -3.65 -7.67 1.40
C VAL A 55 -5.13 -8.06 1.49
N VAL A 56 -5.66 -8.12 2.71
CA VAL A 56 -7.06 -8.51 2.97
C VAL A 56 -7.99 -7.31 3.14
N ASP A 57 -7.45 -6.16 3.52
CA ASP A 57 -8.23 -4.96 3.79
C ASP A 57 -7.36 -3.71 3.71
N PHE A 58 -7.99 -2.55 3.58
CA PHE A 58 -7.30 -1.27 3.59
C PHE A 58 -8.17 -0.15 4.14
N LEU A 59 -7.50 0.87 4.71
CA LEU A 59 -8.11 2.11 5.13
C LEU A 59 -7.44 3.27 4.41
N LEU A 60 -8.24 4.13 3.78
CA LEU A 60 -7.76 5.39 3.22
C LEU A 60 -8.07 6.54 4.17
N GLY A 61 -7.10 7.43 4.32
CA GLY A 61 -7.28 8.68 5.05
C GLY A 61 -6.56 9.84 4.37
N LYS A 62 -6.71 11.03 4.94
CA LYS A 62 -6.05 12.23 4.41
C LYS A 62 -4.53 12.07 4.53
N GLY A 63 -3.86 11.84 3.40
CA GLY A 63 -2.40 11.76 3.33
C GLY A 63 -1.80 10.41 3.74
N TYR A 64 -2.61 9.38 3.94
CA TYR A 64 -2.12 8.03 4.23
C TYR A 64 -3.05 6.92 3.69
N VAL A 65 -2.47 5.72 3.61
CA VAL A 65 -3.19 4.46 3.43
C VAL A 65 -2.64 3.44 4.42
N THR A 66 -3.51 2.68 5.05
CA THR A 66 -3.15 1.54 5.89
C THR A 66 -3.60 0.27 5.19
N LEU A 67 -2.67 -0.67 5.00
CA LEU A 67 -2.91 -1.99 4.44
C LEU A 67 -2.92 -3.01 5.58
N ARG A 68 -3.89 -3.92 5.59
CA ARG A 68 -3.97 -5.06 6.50
C ARG A 68 -3.70 -6.34 5.73
N PHE A 69 -2.89 -7.20 6.31
CA PHE A 69 -2.42 -8.44 5.68
C PHE A 69 -3.05 -9.68 6.33
N GLN A 70 -3.00 -10.82 5.63
CA GLN A 70 -3.57 -12.09 6.11
C GLN A 70 -2.97 -12.55 7.43
N ASP A 71 -1.68 -12.31 7.64
CA ASP A 71 -0.97 -12.66 8.88
C ASP A 71 -1.31 -11.75 10.08
N GLY A 72 -2.26 -10.83 9.91
CA GLY A 72 -2.69 -9.86 10.91
C GLY A 72 -1.90 -8.57 10.89
N SER A 73 -0.72 -8.55 10.27
CA SER A 73 0.17 -7.39 10.28
C SER A 73 -0.39 -6.22 9.48
N THR A 74 0.09 -5.02 9.81
CA THR A 74 -0.37 -3.78 9.17
C THR A 74 0.78 -2.93 8.65
N LEU A 75 0.58 -2.29 7.50
CA LEU A 75 1.50 -1.34 6.90
C LEU A 75 0.79 -0.02 6.62
N THR A 76 1.20 1.04 7.30
CA THR A 76 0.77 2.40 7.01
C THR A 76 1.79 3.10 6.14
N LEU A 77 1.33 3.59 4.99
CA LEU A 77 2.10 4.38 4.03
C LEU A 77 1.56 5.81 4.02
N SER A 78 2.44 6.78 4.14
CA SER A 78 2.06 8.20 4.10
C SER A 78 3.10 9.05 3.38
N ARG A 79 2.74 10.29 3.07
CA ARG A 79 3.70 11.30 2.60
C ARG A 79 4.08 12.21 3.75
N ARG A 80 5.32 12.11 4.22
CA ARG A 80 5.91 13.02 5.22
C ARG A 80 6.96 13.87 4.54
N PHE A 81 6.76 15.20 4.51
CA PHE A 81 7.64 16.16 3.81
C PHE A 81 7.91 15.79 2.33
N GLY A 82 6.88 15.29 1.63
CA GLY A 82 7.01 14.85 0.22
C GLY A 82 7.71 13.50 0.03
N GLN A 83 8.24 12.90 1.09
CA GLN A 83 8.87 11.58 1.06
C GLN A 83 7.91 10.49 1.52
N LEU A 84 8.16 9.27 1.04
CA LEU A 84 7.46 8.08 1.49
C LEU A 84 7.85 7.76 2.93
N ALA A 85 6.86 7.75 3.83
CA ALA A 85 7.00 7.22 5.18
C ALA A 85 6.28 5.88 5.28
N LYS A 86 6.89 4.94 6.01
CA LYS A 86 6.38 3.59 6.24
C LYS A 86 6.34 3.34 7.74
N SER A 87 5.20 2.86 8.25
CA SER A 87 5.04 2.46 9.65
C SER A 87 4.43 1.06 9.67
N LEU A 88 5.09 0.16 10.39
CA LEU A 88 4.67 -1.23 10.55
C LEU A 88 3.92 -1.34 11.88
N GLY A 89 2.77 -2.02 11.85
CA GLY A 89 2.03 -2.41 13.04
C GLY A 89 1.95 -3.93 13.20
N PRO A 90 1.54 -4.39 14.39
CA PRO A 90 1.18 -5.78 14.62
C PRO A 90 -0.01 -6.20 13.76
#